data_AF-A0A2H0AQY8-F1
#
_entry.id   AF-A0A2H0AQY8-F1
#
_cell.length_a   1.000
_cell.length_b   1.000
_cell.length_c   1.000
_cell.angle_alpha   90.00
_cell.angle_beta   90.00
_cell.angle_gamma   90.00
#
_symmetry.space_group_name_H-M   'P 1'
#
loop_
_entity.id
_entity.type
_entity.pdbx_description
1 polymer ?
#
loop_
_entity_poly.entity_id
_entity_poly.type
_entity_poly.pdbx_seq_one_letter_code
_entity_poly.pdbx_strand_id
1 'polypeptide(L)' 'MRTTLNVDDKTLQEIMALTGAKNRSQAINRVLQDFVKRERLQKLLDLRGMLHLENNWNDLREMELDEG' A
#
# COMPACT_ATOMS: atom_id res chain seq x y z
N MET A 1 0.80 -20.53 -4.82
CA MET A 1 -0.01 -21.64 -4.25
C MET A 1 -1.18 -21.91 -5.17
N ARG A 2 -1.54 -23.18 -5.41
CA ARG A 2 -2.76 -23.54 -6.16
C ARG A 2 -3.86 -23.84 -5.14
N THR A 3 -4.98 -23.13 -5.25
CA THR A 3 -6.10 -23.23 -4.32
C THR A 3 -7.39 -23.21 -5.12
N THR A 4 -8.41 -23.93 -4.64
CA THR A 4 -9.77 -23.87 -5.19
C THR A 4 -10.60 -22.94 -4.30
N LEU A 5 -11.21 -21.93 -4.90
CA LEU A 5 -11.90 -20.84 -4.22
C LEU A 5 -13.17 -20.55 -5.04
N ASN A 6 -14.29 -20.34 -4.35
CA ASN A 6 -15.53 -19.92 -5.02
C ASN A 6 -15.58 -18.39 -5.06
N VAL A 7 -15.67 -17.81 -6.25
CA VAL A 7 -15.73 -16.35 -6.46
C VAL A 7 -16.96 -16.06 -7.30
N ASP A 8 -17.64 -14.95 -7.01
CA ASP A 8 -18.68 -14.44 -7.88
C ASP A 8 -18.12 -14.12 -9.27
N ASP A 9 -18.74 -14.68 -10.32
CA ASP A 9 -18.20 -14.60 -11.68
C ASP A 9 -18.32 -13.18 -12.25
N LYS A 10 -19.35 -12.41 -11.87
CA LYS A 10 -19.51 -11.02 -12.30
C LYS A 10 -18.38 -10.16 -11.75
N THR A 11 -18.10 -10.30 -10.46
CA THR A 11 -17.01 -9.61 -9.77
C THR A 11 -15.65 -9.95 -10.42
N LEU A 12 -15.44 -11.23 -10.74
CA LEU A 12 -14.19 -11.67 -11.38
C LEU A 12 -14.02 -11.10 -12.79
N GLN A 13 -15.11 -11.06 -13.58
CA GLN A 13 -15.09 -10.44 -14.91
C GLN A 13 -14.79 -8.95 -14.83
N GLU A 14 -15.41 -8.24 -13.88
CA GLU A 14 -15.15 -6.82 -13.64
C GLU A 14 -13.68 -6.57 -13.25
N ILE A 15 -13.15 -7.37 -12.32
CA ILE A 15 -11.73 -7.30 -11.94
C ILE A 15 -10.83 -7.55 -13.16
N MET A 16 -11.14 -8.53 -13.99
CA MET A 16 -10.36 -8.80 -15.21
C MET A 16 -10.41 -7.62 -16.18
N ALA A 17 -11.57 -6.99 -16.37
CA ALA A 17 -11.72 -5.80 -17.22
C ALA A 17 -10.93 -4.60 -16.69
N LEU A 18 -11.01 -4.34 -15.38
CA LEU A 18 -10.30 -3.23 -14.72
C LEU A 18 -8.78 -3.42 -14.69
N THR A 19 -8.33 -4.66 -14.50
CA THR A 19 -6.89 -4.97 -14.39
C THR A 19 -6.22 -5.26 -15.73
N GLY A 20 -6.99 -5.51 -16.80
CA GLY A 20 -6.47 -5.95 -18.10
C GLY A 20 -5.78 -7.32 -18.05
N ALA A 21 -6.07 -8.13 -17.03
CA ALA A 21 -5.38 -9.39 -16.79
C ALA A 21 -5.80 -10.46 -17.82
N LYS A 22 -4.83 -11.25 -18.28
CA LYS A 22 -5.05 -12.30 -19.30
C LYS A 22 -5.76 -13.54 -18.74
N ASN A 23 -5.70 -13.74 -17.43
CA ASN A 23 -6.34 -14.87 -16.76
C ASN A 23 -6.80 -14.51 -15.34
N ARG A 24 -7.74 -15.32 -14.82
CA ARG A 24 -8.37 -15.15 -13.50
C ARG A 24 -7.34 -15.07 -12.37
N SER A 25 -6.35 -15.96 -12.37
CA SER A 25 -5.31 -16.02 -11.34
C SER A 25 -4.46 -14.75 -11.31
N GLN A 26 -4.09 -14.21 -12.47
CA GLN A 26 -3.33 -12.97 -12.58
C GLN A 26 -4.14 -11.78 -12.04
N ALA A 27 -5.43 -11.73 -12.38
CA ALA A 27 -6.33 -10.67 -11.95
C ALA A 27 -6.46 -10.65 -10.41
N ILE A 28 -6.73 -11.81 -9.80
CA ILE A 28 -6.84 -11.96 -8.35
C ILE A 28 -5.51 -11.62 -7.67
N ASN A 29 -4.39 -12.15 -8.15
CA ASN A 29 -3.09 -11.86 -7.54
C ASN A 29 -2.76 -10.37 -7.54
N ARG A 30 -3.10 -9.65 -8.63
CA ARG A 30 -2.85 -8.21 -8.71
C ARG A 30 -3.71 -7.44 -7.72
N VAL A 31 -5.01 -7.75 -7.62
CA VAL A 31 -5.90 -7.11 -6.65
C VAL A 31 -5.45 -7.37 -5.21
N LEU A 32 -5.04 -8.59 -4.88
CA LEU A 32 -4.54 -8.92 -3.54
C LEU A 32 -3.26 -8.15 -3.20
N GLN A 33 -2.34 -8.01 -4.14
CA GLN A 33 -1.12 -7.21 -3.94
C GLN A 33 -1.44 -5.73 -3.73
N ASP A 34 -2.33 -5.17 -4.55
CA ASP A 34 -2.75 -3.78 -4.44
C ASP A 34 -3.47 -3.51 -3.12
N PHE A 35 -4.30 -4.44 -2.65
CA PHE A 35 -4.95 -4.36 -1.34
C PHE A 35 -3.91 -4.31 -0.22
N VAL A 36 -2.97 -5.26 -0.17
CA VAL A 36 -1.91 -5.27 0.87
C VAL A 36 -1.08 -3.99 0.84
N LYS A 37 -0.78 -3.46 -0.36
CA LYS A 37 -0.04 -2.21 -0.52
C LYS A 37 -0.82 -1.01 0.04
N ARG A 38 -2.13 -0.92 -0.24
CA ARG A 38 -3.01 0.13 0.27
C ARG A 38 -3.13 0.07 1.78
N GLU A 39 -3.33 -1.12 2.36
CA GLU A 39 -3.40 -1.31 3.81
C GLU A 39 -2.11 -0.89 4.52
N ARG A 40 -0.94 -1.21 3.94
CA ARG A 40 0.35 -0.75 4.48
C ARG A 40 0.48 0.77 4.44
N LEU A 41 0.08 1.39 3.35
CA LEU A 41 0.09 2.85 3.22
C LEU A 41 -0.87 3.49 4.22
N GLN A 42 -2.07 2.94 4.39
CA GLN A 42 -3.05 3.44 5.34
C GLN A 42 -2.50 3.39 6.77
N LYS A 43 -1.88 2.28 7.17
CA LYS A 43 -1.22 2.18 8.48
C LYS A 43 -0.13 3.23 8.70
N LEU A 44 0.64 3.55 7.66
CA LEU A 44 1.64 4.63 7.74
C LEU A 44 0.99 6.00 7.90
N LEU A 45 -0.13 6.24 7.21
CA LEU A 45 -0.90 7.49 7.34
C LEU A 45 -1.54 7.60 8.73
N ASP A 46 -2.05 6.51 9.28
CA ASP A 46 -2.64 6.48 10.62
C ASP A 46 -1.58 6.78 11.70
N LEU A 47 -0.33 6.36 11.48
CA LEU A 47 0.82 6.71 12.33
C LEU A 47 1.19 8.19 12.26
N ARG A 48 0.88 8.91 11.17
CA ARG A 48 1.16 10.34 11.02
C ARG A 48 0.48 11.20 12.09
N GLY A 49 -0.65 10.75 12.65
CA GLY A 49 -1.35 11.42 13.75
C GLY A 49 -0.87 11.04 15.15
N MET A 50 -0.08 9.97 15.27
CA MET A 50 0.46 9.46 16.55
C MET A 50 1.94 9.81 16.75
N LEU A 51 2.68 10.06 15.67
CA LEU A 51 4.06 10.54 15.75
C LEU A 51 4.07 12.03 16.11
N HIS A 52 4.39 12.33 17.37
CA HIS A 52 4.79 13.66 17.79
C HIS A 52 6.21 13.93 17.25
N LEU A 53 6.29 14.32 15.98
CA LEU A 53 7.53 14.83 15.41
C LEU A 53 7.68 16.26 15.92
N GLU A 54 8.55 16.47 16.91
CA GLU A 54 8.92 17.82 17.33
C GLU A 54 9.45 18.58 16.11
N ASN A 55 8.96 19.79 15.89
CA ASN A 55 9.27 20.59 14.71
C ASN A 55 10.61 21.33 14.90
N ASN A 56 11.64 20.64 15.39
CA ASN A 56 12.96 21.18 15.74
C ASN A 56 13.96 21.12 14.57
N TRP A 57 13.46 21.18 13.33
CA TRP A 57 14.28 21.07 12.12
C TRP A 57 15.33 22.18 11.99
N ASN A 58 15.07 23.35 12.56
CA ASN A 58 16.04 24.45 12.60
C ASN A 58 17.20 24.12 13.55
N ASP A 59 16.89 23.61 14.74
CA ASP A 59 17.89 23.26 15.75
C ASP A 59 18.77 22.10 15.27
N LEU A 60 18.16 21.09 14.63
CA LEU A 60 18.91 19.99 13.99
C LEU A 60 19.83 20.48 12.85
N ARG A 61 19.39 21.50 12.10
CA ARG A 61 20.19 22.10 11.03
C ARG A 61 21.34 22.94 11.55
N GLU A 62 21.14 23.67 12.65
CA GLU A 62 22.23 24.40 13.31
C GLU A 62 23.27 23.44 13.89
N MET A 63 22.84 22.32 14.49
CA MET A 63 23.76 21.28 14.98
C MET A 63 24.65 20.68 13.86
N GLU A 64 24.11 20.43 12.66
CA GLU A 64 24.93 19.94 11.54
C GLU A 64 25.94 20.98 11.00
N LEU A 65 25.64 22.27 11.12
CA LEU A 65 26.53 23.34 10.67
C LEU A 65 27.66 23.62 11.67
N ASP A 66 27.42 23.39 12.96
CA ASP A 66 28.43 23.51 14.03
C ASP A 66 29.41 22.33 14.08
N GLU A 67 29.05 21.17 13.48
CA GLU A 67 29.94 20.00 13.36
C GLU A 67 30.94 20.08 12.18
N GLY A 68 30.85 21.11 11.32
CA GLY A 68 31.62 21.28 10.08
C GLY A 68 32.87 22.14 10.15
#